data_AF-A0A2E5LD24-F1
#
_entry.id   AF-A0A2E5LD24-F1
#
_cell.length_a   1.000
_cell.length_b   1.000
_cell.length_c   1.000
_cell.angle_alpha   90.00
_cell.angle_beta   90.00
_cell.angle_gamma   90.00
#
_symmetry.space_group_name_H-M   'P 1'
#
loop_
_entity.id
_entity.type
_entity.pdbx_description
1 polymer ?
#
loop_
_entity_poly.entity_id
_entity_poly.type
_entity_poly.pdbx_seq_one_letter_code
_entity_poly.pdbx_strand_id
1 'polypeptide(L)'
;MSNNKLDILNFKGDFDRAIYLQHKLNERVFSKTEIDVVYSDFTNWERNGLLDVINNHQKGSHKKLSYVDYVWVSIVKQLRGFGFSYDEIKSVKKTLFSNMFEDKELVKEFLSKKEYISKKSGMKINDLNKLDVNEINFQFIMIEFLMINIMGFAERTVIQCFKDNPEVVIPLSKNLIQDYQEVNVTDLFNRFIHKSHVCISLTDIMQNFIDQGEVAFESGYPSVLSKHEHNILKAIRHNYQDLKSINIRFKESKAQMLEIKMMKKVQVESRILELIKNGEYSTIEIKTVDGNISHYEKTEKIKL
;
A
#
# COMPACT_ATOMS: atom_id res chain seq x y z
N MET A 1 3.05 7.43 29.30
CA MET A 1 3.81 7.72 28.07
C MET A 1 3.65 6.51 27.17
N SER A 2 2.83 6.62 26.12
CA SER A 2 2.67 5.55 25.12
C SER A 2 4.01 5.39 24.40
N ASN A 3 4.57 4.18 24.34
CA ASN A 3 5.68 3.88 23.45
C ASN A 3 5.15 3.96 22.02
N ASN A 4 5.41 5.08 21.33
CA ASN A 4 5.07 5.24 19.93
C ASN A 4 5.85 4.21 19.10
N LYS A 5 5.14 3.25 18.52
CA LYS A 5 5.63 2.19 17.64
C LYS A 5 6.18 2.73 16.32
N LEU A 6 5.84 3.97 15.95
CA LEU A 6 6.33 4.68 14.76
C LEU A 6 7.37 5.72 15.17
N ASP A 7 8.61 5.28 15.34
CA ASP A 7 9.80 6.08 15.62
C ASP A 7 10.55 6.51 14.34
N ILE A 8 9.97 6.26 13.16
CA ILE A 8 10.58 6.63 11.86
C ILE A 8 10.76 8.14 11.70
N LEU A 9 10.01 8.94 12.46
CA LEU A 9 10.15 10.40 12.50
C LEU A 9 11.49 10.88 13.05
N ASN A 10 12.17 10.07 13.86
CA ASN A 10 13.48 10.40 14.41
C ASN A 10 14.58 10.51 13.32
N PHE A 11 14.25 10.18 12.07
CA PHE A 11 15.13 10.23 10.91
C PHE A 11 14.81 11.38 9.95
N LYS A 12 13.75 12.17 10.20
CA LYS A 12 13.35 13.28 9.32
C LYS A 12 14.42 14.37 9.33
N GLY A 13 14.90 14.75 8.14
CA GLY A 13 15.97 15.76 7.98
C GLY A 13 17.38 15.31 8.36
N ASP A 14 17.59 14.04 8.74
CA ASP A 14 18.89 13.51 9.15
C ASP A 14 19.51 12.62 8.07
N PHE A 15 20.34 13.22 7.22
CA PHE A 15 20.99 12.54 6.09
C PHE A 15 22.07 11.54 6.51
N ASP A 16 22.72 11.75 7.67
CA ASP A 16 23.77 10.85 8.18
C ASP A 16 23.20 9.48 8.57
N ARG A 17 21.87 9.39 8.74
CA ARG A 17 21.16 8.16 9.09
C ARG A 17 20.46 7.48 7.93
N ALA A 18 20.74 7.84 6.67
CA ALA A 18 20.06 7.27 5.50
C ALA A 18 20.07 5.72 5.46
N ILE A 19 21.19 5.08 5.82
CA ILE A 19 21.30 3.61 5.88
C ILE A 19 20.41 3.04 7.00
N TYR A 20 20.41 3.67 8.18
CA TYR A 20 19.53 3.27 9.28
C TYR A 20 18.06 3.47 8.93
N LEU A 21 17.73 4.56 8.23
CA LEU A 21 16.39 4.81 7.72
C LEU A 21 15.98 3.73 6.70
N GLN A 22 16.86 3.27 5.82
CA GLN A 22 16.55 2.15 4.92
C GLN A 22 16.16 0.88 5.69
N HIS A 23 16.94 0.50 6.70
CA HIS A 23 16.59 -0.62 7.58
C HIS A 23 15.24 -0.38 8.27
N LYS A 24 15.00 0.84 8.73
CA LYS A 24 13.75 1.24 9.38
C LYS A 24 12.54 1.12 8.47
N LEU A 25 12.64 1.55 7.21
CA LEU A 25 11.57 1.46 6.23
C LEU A 25 11.16 0.01 5.95
N ASN A 26 12.08 -0.94 6.15
CA ASN A 26 11.84 -2.38 6.00
C ASN A 26 11.32 -3.06 7.26
N GLU A 27 11.27 -2.38 8.41
CA GLU A 27 10.69 -2.95 9.63
C GLU A 27 9.18 -3.17 9.46
N ARG A 28 8.73 -4.40 9.75
CA ARG A 28 7.34 -4.81 9.61
C ARG A 28 6.49 -4.34 10.80
N VAL A 29 5.99 -3.11 10.71
CA VAL A 29 5.21 -2.49 11.79
C VAL A 29 3.70 -2.53 11.54
N PHE A 30 3.21 -2.49 10.31
CA PHE A 30 1.77 -2.36 10.03
C PHE A 30 1.06 -3.71 9.95
N SER A 31 -0.05 -3.89 10.65
CA SER A 31 -0.98 -4.98 10.44
C SER A 31 -1.77 -4.77 9.14
N LYS A 32 -2.27 -5.86 8.54
CA LYS A 32 -3.16 -5.79 7.36
C LYS A 32 -4.40 -4.91 7.59
N THR A 33 -4.87 -4.80 8.84
CA THR A 33 -6.04 -3.97 9.19
C THR A 33 -5.76 -2.48 9.25
N GLU A 34 -4.50 -2.08 9.37
CA GLU A 34 -4.07 -0.68 9.34
C GLU A 34 -3.93 -0.15 7.90
N ILE A 35 -4.11 -1.02 6.90
CA ILE A 35 -4.15 -0.63 5.49
C ILE A 35 -5.59 -0.44 5.06
N ASP A 36 -5.89 0.72 4.45
CA ASP A 36 -7.19 1.03 3.86
C ASP A 36 -7.40 0.30 2.51
N VAL A 37 -7.34 -1.04 2.52
CA VAL A 37 -7.57 -1.91 1.36
C VAL A 37 -8.53 -3.03 1.76
N VAL A 38 -9.45 -3.39 0.86
CA VAL A 38 -10.39 -4.49 1.07
C VAL A 38 -9.60 -5.81 1.16
N TYR A 39 -9.91 -6.64 2.16
CA TYR A 39 -9.15 -7.88 2.41
C TYR A 39 -9.12 -8.83 1.19
N SER A 40 -10.21 -8.92 0.44
CA SER A 40 -10.28 -9.72 -0.78
C SER A 40 -9.33 -9.18 -1.86
N ASP A 41 -9.26 -7.86 -2.02
CA ASP A 41 -8.37 -7.22 -2.99
C ASP A 41 -6.92 -7.46 -2.62
N PHE A 42 -6.56 -7.24 -1.35
CA PHE A 42 -5.22 -7.54 -0.84
C PHE A 42 -4.82 -8.99 -1.11
N THR A 43 -5.70 -9.94 -0.78
CA THR A 43 -5.46 -11.37 -0.97
C THR A 43 -5.34 -11.72 -2.45
N ASN A 44 -6.16 -11.12 -3.30
CA ASN A 44 -6.10 -11.31 -4.75
C ASN A 44 -4.81 -10.73 -5.34
N TRP A 45 -4.37 -9.56 -4.88
CA TRP A 45 -3.12 -8.94 -5.32
C TRP A 45 -1.90 -9.76 -4.88
N GLU A 46 -1.88 -10.30 -3.66
CA GLU A 46 -0.86 -11.28 -3.22
C GLU A 46 -0.84 -12.50 -4.16
N ARG A 47 -2.00 -13.12 -4.43
CA ARG A 47 -2.10 -14.31 -5.30
C ARG A 47 -1.63 -14.07 -6.73
N ASN A 48 -1.78 -12.84 -7.23
CA ASN A 48 -1.40 -12.47 -8.59
C ASN A 48 0.01 -11.84 -8.69
N GLY A 49 0.80 -11.89 -7.60
CA GLY A 49 2.19 -11.42 -7.59
C GLY A 49 2.35 -9.89 -7.60
N LEU A 50 1.27 -9.15 -7.34
CA LEU A 50 1.36 -7.69 -7.16
C LEU A 50 2.05 -7.38 -5.83
N LEU A 51 1.83 -8.16 -4.78
CA LEU A 51 2.39 -7.94 -3.45
C LEU A 51 3.27 -9.13 -3.01
N ASP A 52 4.49 -8.87 -2.55
CA ASP A 52 5.42 -9.92 -2.09
C ASP A 52 5.60 -9.86 -0.57
N VAL A 53 4.55 -10.22 0.17
CA VAL A 53 4.62 -10.25 1.64
C VAL A 53 5.28 -11.54 2.10
N ILE A 54 6.59 -11.51 2.30
CA ILE A 54 7.41 -12.66 2.74
C ILE A 54 6.92 -13.19 4.11
N ASN A 55 6.66 -14.49 4.19
CA ASN A 55 6.27 -15.21 5.41
C ASN A 55 7.50 -15.67 6.20
N ASN A 56 8.07 -14.83 7.06
CA ASN A 56 9.22 -15.25 7.87
C ASN A 56 8.88 -15.84 9.25
N HIS A 57 7.60 -16.06 9.61
CA HIS A 57 7.25 -16.55 10.94
C HIS A 57 6.20 -17.67 10.98
N GLN A 58 6.30 -18.44 12.08
CA GLN A 58 5.51 -19.62 12.44
C GLN A 58 4.00 -19.46 12.19
N LYS A 59 3.36 -20.60 11.83
CA LYS A 59 1.89 -20.72 11.71
C LYS A 59 1.20 -20.03 12.88
N GLY A 60 0.40 -19.00 12.59
CA GLY A 60 -0.41 -18.28 13.58
C GLY A 60 -0.05 -16.80 13.80
N SER A 61 1.08 -16.32 13.29
CA SER A 61 1.43 -14.89 13.33
C SER A 61 0.71 -14.10 12.23
N HIS A 62 -0.01 -13.03 12.59
CA HIS A 62 -0.59 -12.10 11.61
C HIS A 62 0.52 -11.41 10.81
N LYS A 63 0.46 -11.50 9.47
CA LYS A 63 1.44 -10.84 8.59
C LYS A 63 1.47 -9.34 8.88
N LYS A 64 2.63 -8.85 9.30
CA LYS A 64 2.94 -7.42 9.37
C LYS A 64 3.65 -6.96 8.09
N LEU A 65 3.43 -5.71 7.74
CA LEU A 65 3.88 -5.03 6.54
C LEU A 65 4.88 -3.96 6.93
N SER A 66 5.92 -3.81 6.13
CA SER A 66 6.87 -2.72 6.29
C SER A 66 6.32 -1.38 5.82
N TYR A 67 7.06 -0.29 6.02
CA TYR A 67 6.72 1.00 5.42
C TYR A 67 6.77 0.92 3.89
N VAL A 68 7.76 0.22 3.34
CA VAL A 68 7.84 -0.04 1.89
C VAL A 68 6.62 -0.81 1.41
N ASP A 69 6.22 -1.89 2.12
CA ASP A 69 5.02 -2.67 1.79
C ASP A 69 3.76 -1.79 1.83
N TYR A 70 3.62 -0.93 2.85
CA TYR A 70 2.48 -0.02 2.98
C TYR A 70 2.39 0.97 1.81
N VAL A 71 3.51 1.61 1.46
CA VAL A 71 3.56 2.56 0.35
C VAL A 71 3.24 1.85 -0.96
N TRP A 72 3.85 0.68 -1.19
CA TRP A 72 3.59 -0.11 -2.40
C TRP A 72 2.11 -0.53 -2.53
N VAL A 73 1.50 -1.05 -1.47
CA VAL A 73 0.07 -1.41 -1.47
C VAL A 73 -0.82 -0.20 -1.78
N SER A 74 -0.46 0.98 -1.26
CA SER A 74 -1.17 2.23 -1.53
C SER A 74 -1.02 2.69 -2.98
N ILE A 75 0.16 2.51 -3.59
CA ILE A 75 0.39 2.74 -5.01
C ILE A 75 -0.47 1.79 -5.85
N VAL A 76 -0.46 0.48 -5.54
CA VAL A 76 -1.28 -0.53 -6.24
C VAL A 76 -2.76 -0.15 -6.19
N LYS A 77 -3.28 0.25 -5.03
CA LYS A 77 -4.67 0.70 -4.88
C LYS A 77 -5.00 1.86 -5.83
N GLN A 78 -4.14 2.88 -5.90
CA GLN A 78 -4.35 4.02 -6.79
C GLN A 78 -4.27 3.64 -8.27
N LEU A 79 -3.24 2.88 -8.67
CA LEU A 79 -3.09 2.39 -10.05
C LEU A 79 -4.30 1.57 -10.51
N ARG A 80 -4.80 0.67 -9.65
CA ARG A 80 -6.05 -0.08 -9.92
C ARG A 80 -7.25 0.85 -10.06
N GLY A 81 -7.36 1.88 -9.22
CA GLY A 81 -8.40 2.91 -9.31
C GLY A 81 -8.36 3.70 -10.62
N PHE A 82 -7.17 3.94 -11.17
CA PHE A 82 -6.98 4.55 -12.49
C PHE A 82 -7.07 3.56 -13.66
N GLY A 83 -7.37 2.29 -13.40
CA GLY A 83 -7.62 1.28 -14.42
C GLY A 83 -6.36 0.63 -14.99
N PHE A 84 -5.23 0.62 -14.27
CA PHE A 84 -4.06 -0.18 -14.64
C PHE A 84 -4.34 -1.67 -14.46
N SER A 85 -3.93 -2.50 -15.43
CA SER A 85 -4.01 -3.96 -15.37
C SER A 85 -3.00 -4.55 -14.39
N TYR A 86 -3.12 -5.83 -14.07
CA TYR A 86 -2.15 -6.50 -13.19
C TYR A 86 -0.75 -6.55 -13.78
N ASP A 87 -0.64 -6.75 -15.09
CA ASP A 87 0.67 -6.85 -15.75
C ASP A 87 1.31 -5.47 -15.89
N GLU A 88 0.53 -4.42 -16.16
CA GLU A 88 1.01 -3.04 -16.10
C GLU A 88 1.54 -2.68 -14.70
N ILE A 89 0.81 -3.07 -13.64
CA ILE A 89 1.27 -2.83 -12.26
C ILE A 89 2.54 -3.62 -11.93
N LYS A 90 2.70 -4.84 -12.45
CA LYS A 90 3.94 -5.61 -12.29
C LYS A 90 5.12 -4.93 -13.00
N SER A 91 4.90 -4.32 -14.17
CA SER A 91 5.94 -3.52 -14.84
C SER A 91 6.34 -2.31 -14.00
N VAL A 92 5.37 -1.56 -13.48
CA VAL A 92 5.63 -0.44 -12.55
C VAL A 92 6.41 -0.93 -11.31
N LYS A 93 6.02 -2.08 -10.76
CA LYS A 93 6.71 -2.71 -9.62
C LYS A 93 8.16 -3.02 -9.95
N LYS A 94 8.43 -3.61 -11.11
CA LYS A 94 9.79 -3.95 -11.54
C LYS A 94 10.70 -2.71 -11.54
N THR A 95 10.18 -1.57 -12.01
CA THR A 95 10.91 -0.29 -12.01
C THR A 95 11.06 0.28 -10.60
N LEU A 96 10.00 0.31 -9.79
CA LEU A 96 10.09 0.83 -8.41
C LEU A 96 10.96 -0.03 -7.48
N PHE A 97 11.11 -1.33 -7.78
CA PHE A 97 11.92 -2.27 -7.03
C PHE A 97 13.26 -2.60 -7.71
N SER A 98 13.62 -1.90 -8.80
CA SER A 98 14.95 -2.05 -9.40
C SER A 98 16.02 -1.45 -8.50
N ASN A 99 17.20 -2.07 -8.50
CA ASN A 99 18.34 -1.57 -7.74
C ASN A 99 18.88 -0.30 -8.41
N MET A 100 18.89 0.82 -7.67
CA MET A 100 19.39 2.11 -8.16
C MET A 100 20.88 2.08 -8.51
N PHE A 101 21.62 1.10 -7.97
CA PHE A 101 23.04 0.91 -8.22
C PHE A 101 23.36 -0.19 -9.24
N GLU A 102 22.34 -0.69 -9.96
CA GLU A 102 22.52 -1.71 -11.01
C GLU A 102 23.30 -1.15 -12.20
N ASP A 103 22.98 0.08 -12.64
CA ASP A 103 23.74 0.79 -13.66
C ASP A 103 24.95 1.50 -13.05
N LYS A 104 26.07 0.79 -13.00
CA LYS A 104 27.33 1.29 -12.42
C LYS A 104 27.90 2.50 -13.17
N GLU A 105 27.59 2.69 -14.45
CA GLU A 105 28.08 3.85 -15.22
C GLU A 105 27.31 5.12 -14.85
N LEU A 106 25.97 5.05 -14.76
CA LEU A 106 25.17 6.18 -14.26
C LEU A 106 25.57 6.58 -12.83
N VAL A 107 25.87 5.59 -11.97
CA VAL A 107 26.34 5.85 -10.60
C VAL A 107 27.70 6.55 -10.60
N LYS A 108 28.64 6.12 -11.45
CA LYS A 108 29.95 6.79 -11.60
C LYS A 108 29.79 8.22 -12.10
N GLU A 109 28.92 8.44 -13.09
CA GLU A 109 28.62 9.77 -13.61
C GLU A 109 28.07 10.68 -12.51
N PHE A 110 27.09 10.20 -11.73
CA PHE A 110 26.55 10.96 -10.60
C PHE A 110 27.64 11.27 -9.56
N LEU A 111 28.42 10.28 -9.14
CA LEU A 111 29.50 10.46 -8.15
C LEU A 111 30.65 11.36 -8.64
N SER A 112 30.77 11.58 -9.95
CA SER A 112 31.70 12.58 -10.50
C SER A 112 31.29 14.01 -10.15
N LYS A 113 30.00 14.26 -9.88
CA LYS A 113 29.42 15.56 -9.50
C LYS A 113 29.60 15.87 -8.02
N LYS A 114 30.82 15.72 -7.50
CA LYS A 114 31.14 15.78 -6.06
C LYS A 114 30.74 17.10 -5.39
N GLU A 115 30.90 18.23 -6.08
CA GLU A 115 30.51 19.54 -5.57
C GLU A 115 28.99 19.65 -5.37
N TYR A 116 28.22 19.17 -6.35
CA TYR A 116 26.77 19.11 -6.26
C TYR A 116 26.32 18.20 -5.11
N ILE A 117 26.87 16.98 -5.04
CA ILE A 117 26.55 16.04 -3.97
C ILE A 117 26.88 16.64 -2.61
N SER A 118 28.07 17.20 -2.44
CA SER A 118 28.50 17.83 -1.18
C SER A 118 27.58 18.96 -0.75
N LYS A 119 27.18 19.84 -1.68
CA LYS A 119 26.24 20.93 -1.42
C LYS A 119 24.86 20.41 -1.01
N LYS A 120 24.41 19.31 -1.62
CA LYS A 120 23.06 18.77 -1.43
C LYS A 120 22.92 17.90 -0.19
N SER A 121 23.89 17.02 0.08
CA SER A 121 23.85 16.11 1.24
C SER A 121 24.47 16.69 2.50
N GLY A 122 25.24 17.77 2.39
CA GLY A 122 26.06 18.30 3.49
C GLY A 122 27.33 17.48 3.76
N MET A 123 27.57 16.40 3.01
CA MET A 123 28.79 15.60 3.13
C MET A 123 30.01 16.39 2.67
N LYS A 124 31.15 16.16 3.31
CA LYS A 124 32.42 16.75 2.87
C LYS A 124 32.93 16.04 1.62
N ILE A 125 33.46 16.81 0.66
CA ILE A 125 34.05 16.28 -0.57
C ILE A 125 35.13 15.21 -0.29
N ASN A 126 35.91 15.38 0.79
CA ASN A 126 36.94 14.41 1.19
C ASN A 126 36.38 13.03 1.55
N ASP A 127 35.15 12.96 2.05
CA ASP A 127 34.51 11.69 2.36
C ASP A 127 33.89 11.07 1.11
N LEU A 128 33.40 11.89 0.17
CA LEU A 128 32.98 11.43 -1.17
C LEU A 128 34.15 10.86 -1.98
N ASN A 129 35.37 11.37 -1.79
CA ASN A 129 36.57 10.86 -2.46
C ASN A 129 36.96 9.43 -2.04
N LYS A 130 36.45 8.95 -0.90
CA LYS A 130 36.71 7.60 -0.39
C LYS A 130 35.69 6.58 -0.89
N LEU A 131 34.64 7.01 -1.59
CA LEU A 131 33.62 6.11 -2.12
C LEU A 131 34.14 5.44 -3.40
N ASP A 132 34.27 4.12 -3.39
CA ASP A 132 34.48 3.31 -4.59
C ASP A 132 33.18 2.63 -5.01
N VAL A 133 32.71 2.94 -6.22
CA VAL A 133 31.47 2.40 -6.81
C VAL A 133 31.47 0.87 -6.92
N ASN A 134 32.66 0.28 -7.07
CA ASN A 134 32.84 -1.16 -7.14
C ASN A 134 32.75 -1.81 -5.77
N GLU A 135 33.01 -1.06 -4.70
CA GLU A 135 32.89 -1.51 -3.30
C GLU A 135 31.48 -1.24 -2.72
N ILE A 136 30.66 -0.41 -3.38
CA ILE A 136 29.25 -0.22 -3.04
C ILE A 136 28.47 -1.52 -3.33
N ASN A 137 28.25 -2.30 -2.27
CA ASN A 137 27.46 -3.54 -2.27
C ASN A 137 26.04 -3.37 -1.68
N PHE A 138 25.57 -2.13 -1.54
CA PHE A 138 24.22 -1.86 -1.03
C PHE A 138 23.17 -2.18 -2.11
N GLN A 139 22.16 -2.95 -1.74
CA GLN A 139 20.93 -3.07 -2.52
C GLN A 139 20.01 -1.95 -2.07
N PHE A 140 19.77 -0.98 -2.95
CA PHE A 140 18.96 0.18 -2.64
C PHE A 140 17.95 0.35 -3.75
N ILE A 141 16.70 0.02 -3.47
CA ILE A 141 15.66 0.03 -4.52
C ILE A 141 15.06 1.41 -4.67
N MET A 142 14.53 1.71 -5.86
CA MET A 142 14.02 3.03 -6.21
C MET A 142 12.97 3.56 -5.23
N ILE A 143 12.02 2.72 -4.79
CA ILE A 143 10.98 3.14 -3.83
C ILE A 143 11.56 3.55 -2.47
N GLU A 144 12.59 2.86 -1.97
CA GLU A 144 13.29 3.24 -0.73
C GLU A 144 14.02 4.57 -0.90
N PHE A 145 14.68 4.77 -2.05
CA PHE A 145 15.32 6.03 -2.38
C PHE A 145 14.34 7.19 -2.36
N LEU A 146 13.16 7.03 -2.97
CA LEU A 146 12.14 8.07 -2.97
C LEU A 146 11.62 8.37 -1.56
N MET A 147 11.39 7.33 -0.76
CA MET A 147 10.96 7.48 0.64
C MET A 147 12.01 8.22 1.48
N ILE A 148 13.29 7.88 1.31
CA ILE A 148 14.42 8.54 2.00
C ILE A 148 14.57 9.98 1.52
N ASN A 149 14.40 10.26 0.22
CA ASN A 149 14.41 11.61 -0.32
C ASN A 149 13.30 12.48 0.28
N ILE A 150 12.07 11.96 0.36
CA ILE A 150 10.94 12.64 1.01
C ILE A 150 11.25 12.94 2.48
N MET A 151 11.79 11.98 3.21
CA MET A 151 12.12 12.13 4.64
C MET A 151 13.30 13.09 4.88
N GLY A 152 14.34 13.01 4.07
CA GLY A 152 15.55 13.81 4.22
C GLY A 152 15.32 15.26 3.83
N PHE A 153 14.64 15.52 2.72
CA PHE A 153 14.44 16.87 2.22
C PHE A 153 13.10 17.50 2.59
N ALA A 154 12.18 16.74 3.20
CA ALA A 154 10.83 17.18 3.51
C ALA A 154 10.06 17.72 2.28
N GLU A 155 10.32 17.14 1.11
CA GLU A 155 9.72 17.58 -0.14
C GLU A 155 8.48 16.78 -0.54
N ARG A 156 7.62 17.45 -1.33
CA ARG A 156 6.50 16.81 -1.99
C ARG A 156 7.01 16.09 -3.24
N THR A 157 6.81 14.78 -3.26
CA THR A 157 7.25 13.90 -4.33
C THR A 157 6.07 13.13 -4.88
N VAL A 158 5.96 13.12 -6.20
CA VAL A 158 5.00 12.31 -6.95
C VAL A 158 5.75 11.33 -7.85
N ILE A 159 5.09 10.26 -8.28
CA ILE A 159 5.53 9.42 -9.39
C ILE A 159 4.54 9.54 -10.54
N GLN A 160 5.06 9.71 -11.75
CA GLN A 160 4.29 9.59 -12.98
C GLN A 160 4.36 8.15 -13.48
N CYS A 161 3.22 7.56 -13.74
CA CYS A 161 3.09 6.24 -14.36
C CYS A 161 2.34 6.37 -15.69
N PHE A 162 2.85 5.70 -16.73
CA PHE A 162 2.30 5.76 -18.08
C PHE A 162 1.64 4.43 -18.40
N LYS A 163 0.33 4.43 -18.66
CA LYS A 163 -0.38 3.16 -18.91
C LYS A 163 0.09 2.47 -20.18
N ASP A 164 0.36 3.24 -21.23
CA ASP A 164 0.86 2.73 -22.52
C ASP A 164 2.36 2.34 -22.47
N ASN A 165 3.04 2.65 -21.37
CA ASN A 165 4.47 2.37 -21.18
C ASN A 165 4.79 2.16 -19.69
N PRO A 166 4.25 1.09 -19.06
CA PRO A 166 4.21 0.94 -17.60
C PRO A 166 5.58 0.64 -16.96
N GLU A 167 6.57 0.25 -17.74
CA GLU A 167 7.97 0.16 -17.32
C GLU A 167 8.60 1.53 -17.05
N VAL A 168 8.02 2.62 -17.55
CA VAL A 168 8.50 3.97 -17.30
C VAL A 168 7.80 4.55 -16.07
N VAL A 169 8.60 4.85 -15.05
CA VAL A 169 8.17 5.56 -13.85
C VAL A 169 9.06 6.77 -13.64
N ILE A 170 8.48 7.96 -13.65
CA ILE A 170 9.24 9.22 -13.51
C ILE A 170 8.90 9.86 -12.16
N PRO A 171 9.81 9.83 -11.18
CA PRO A 171 9.60 10.52 -9.93
C PRO A 171 9.88 12.01 -10.09
N LEU A 172 9.02 12.85 -9.50
CA LEU A 172 9.13 14.31 -9.60
C LEU A 172 9.01 14.94 -8.21
N SER A 173 10.01 15.73 -7.89
CA SER A 173 10.04 16.70 -6.80
C SER A 173 10.94 17.85 -7.22
N LYS A 174 10.96 18.94 -6.46
CA LYS A 174 11.86 20.07 -6.76
C LYS A 174 13.33 19.62 -6.75
N ASN A 175 13.71 18.78 -5.79
CA ASN A 175 15.07 18.25 -5.68
C ASN A 175 15.41 17.24 -6.77
N LEU A 176 14.48 16.37 -7.18
CA LEU A 176 14.72 15.41 -8.25
C LEU A 176 14.85 16.08 -9.61
N ILE A 177 14.10 17.15 -9.86
CA ILE A 177 14.23 17.94 -11.09
C ILE A 177 15.63 18.56 -11.17
N GLN A 178 16.19 19.03 -10.04
CA GLN A 178 17.57 19.50 -10.00
C GLN A 178 18.57 18.37 -10.26
N ASP A 179 18.35 17.17 -9.70
CA ASP A 179 19.20 16.00 -10.01
C ASP A 179 19.24 15.74 -11.52
N TYR A 180 18.10 15.72 -12.19
CA TYR A 180 18.02 15.49 -13.64
C TYR A 180 18.78 16.53 -14.46
N GLN A 181 18.82 17.78 -14.02
CA GLN A 181 19.59 18.84 -14.68
C GLN A 181 21.09 18.60 -14.53
N GLU A 182 21.54 18.21 -13.33
CA GLU A 182 22.97 18.02 -13.02
C GLU A 182 23.57 16.80 -13.70
N VAL A 183 22.76 15.74 -13.91
CA VAL A 183 23.15 14.54 -14.66
C VAL A 183 22.76 14.60 -16.15
N ASN A 184 22.35 15.77 -16.67
CA ASN A 184 21.99 15.97 -18.08
C ASN A 184 20.90 15.01 -18.63
N VAL A 185 20.00 14.52 -17.77
CA VAL A 185 18.88 13.64 -18.16
C VAL A 185 17.65 14.46 -18.57
N THR A 186 17.86 15.60 -19.21
CA THR A 186 16.77 16.53 -19.60
C THR A 186 15.92 16.02 -20.76
N ASP A 187 16.48 15.12 -21.60
CA ASP A 187 15.75 14.45 -22.69
C ASP A 187 14.54 13.64 -22.19
N LEU A 188 14.57 13.19 -20.93
CA LEU A 188 13.45 12.49 -20.30
C LEU A 188 12.15 13.31 -20.40
N PHE A 189 12.22 14.61 -20.14
CA PHE A 189 11.05 15.48 -20.23
C PHE A 189 10.54 15.59 -21.66
N ASN A 190 11.43 15.82 -22.64
CA ASN A 190 11.05 15.92 -24.04
C ASN A 190 10.34 14.65 -24.54
N ARG A 191 10.83 13.48 -24.11
CA ARG A 191 10.29 12.18 -24.48
C ARG A 191 8.90 11.89 -23.91
N PHE A 192 8.60 12.37 -22.70
CA PHE A 192 7.40 11.94 -21.98
C PHE A 192 6.37 13.05 -21.73
N ILE A 193 6.71 14.32 -21.95
CA ILE A 193 5.80 15.46 -21.71
C ILE A 193 4.50 15.38 -22.52
N HIS A 194 4.55 14.76 -23.71
CA HIS A 194 3.41 14.61 -24.61
C HIS A 194 2.59 13.33 -24.37
N LYS A 195 2.97 12.50 -23.37
CA LYS A 195 2.30 11.23 -23.07
C LYS A 195 1.29 11.40 -21.93
N SER A 196 0.13 10.76 -22.07
CA SER A 196 -0.85 10.65 -20.99
C SER A 196 -0.28 9.83 -19.84
N HIS A 197 -0.46 10.33 -18.62
CA HIS A 197 0.08 9.72 -17.42
C HIS A 197 -0.85 9.95 -16.23
N VAL A 198 -0.66 9.15 -15.19
CA VAL A 198 -1.26 9.36 -13.87
C VAL A 198 -0.17 9.76 -12.89
N CYS A 199 -0.50 10.68 -11.99
CA CYS A 199 0.38 11.09 -10.90
C CYS A 199 -0.08 10.43 -9.60
N ILE A 200 0.84 9.78 -8.90
CA ILE A 200 0.60 9.23 -7.56
C ILE A 200 1.47 10.00 -6.58
N SER A 201 0.83 10.63 -5.60
CA SER A 201 1.52 11.38 -4.55
C SER A 201 2.10 10.44 -3.51
N LEU A 202 3.43 10.28 -3.51
CA LEU A 202 4.12 9.48 -2.49
C LEU A 202 4.06 10.18 -1.14
N THR A 203 4.19 11.51 -1.13
CA THR A 203 4.11 12.30 0.10
C THR A 203 2.75 12.15 0.78
N ASP A 204 1.64 12.17 0.04
CA ASP A 204 0.30 11.98 0.65
C ASP A 204 0.12 10.55 1.18
N ILE A 205 0.67 9.55 0.52
CA ILE A 205 0.69 8.18 1.05
C ILE A 205 1.49 8.11 2.36
N MET A 206 2.65 8.75 2.40
CA MET A 206 3.56 8.69 3.55
C MET A 206 3.11 9.56 4.72
N GLN A 207 2.30 10.61 4.50
CA GLN A 207 1.75 11.48 5.57
C GLN A 207 1.08 10.68 6.70
N ASN A 208 0.48 9.53 6.37
CA ASN A 208 -0.15 8.64 7.35
C ASN A 208 0.81 8.15 8.43
N PHE A 209 2.10 8.00 8.16
CA PHE A 209 3.08 7.61 9.19
C PHE A 209 4.19 8.64 9.43
N ILE A 210 4.31 9.68 8.60
CA ILE A 210 5.23 10.79 8.81
C ILE A 210 4.59 11.89 9.65
N ASP A 211 3.41 12.41 9.31
CA ASP A 211 2.89 13.60 9.99
C ASP A 211 1.80 13.25 11.02
N GLN A 212 1.03 12.19 10.76
CA GLN A 212 -0.08 11.78 11.63
C GLN A 212 0.32 10.71 12.66
N GLY A 213 1.51 10.10 12.53
CA GLY A 213 2.05 9.11 13.47
C GLY A 213 1.07 7.96 13.76
N GLU A 214 1.08 7.43 14.99
CA GLU A 214 0.11 6.39 15.39
C GLU A 214 -1.34 6.86 15.29
N VAL A 215 -1.62 8.16 15.47
CA VAL A 215 -2.97 8.74 15.45
C VAL A 215 -3.67 8.51 14.11
N ALA A 216 -2.92 8.51 13.01
CA ALA A 216 -3.41 8.15 11.67
C ALA A 216 -4.02 6.75 11.61
N PHE A 217 -3.47 5.83 12.41
CA PHE A 217 -3.82 4.41 12.43
C PHE A 217 -4.78 4.08 13.58
N GLU A 218 -4.72 4.82 14.69
CA GLU A 218 -5.70 4.79 15.79
C GLU A 218 -7.07 5.30 15.34
N SER A 219 -7.09 6.18 14.33
CA SER A 219 -8.28 6.70 13.68
C SER A 219 -8.39 6.32 12.20
N GLY A 220 -7.76 5.20 11.77
CA GLY A 220 -7.55 4.69 10.40
C GLY A 220 -8.56 5.01 9.27
N TYR A 221 -8.86 6.27 9.03
CA TYR A 221 -9.99 6.73 8.20
C TYR A 221 -9.53 7.88 7.29
N PRO A 222 -10.06 7.97 6.06
CA PRO A 222 -10.19 9.27 5.41
C PRO A 222 -10.85 10.24 6.39
N SER A 223 -10.33 11.46 6.56
CA SER A 223 -10.82 12.49 7.51
C SER A 223 -12.31 12.84 7.41
N VAL A 224 -13.01 12.26 6.44
CA VAL A 224 -14.45 12.37 6.17
C VAL A 224 -15.29 11.41 7.02
N LEU A 225 -14.71 10.33 7.58
CA LEU A 225 -15.48 9.27 8.23
C LEU A 225 -15.19 9.18 9.73
N SER A 226 -16.24 9.14 10.53
CA SER A 226 -16.19 8.82 11.96
C SER A 226 -15.82 7.35 12.21
N LYS A 227 -15.32 7.05 13.42
CA LYS A 227 -15.03 5.68 13.90
C LYS A 227 -16.20 4.71 13.71
N HIS A 228 -17.43 5.21 13.81
CA HIS A 228 -18.64 4.42 13.63
C HIS A 228 -18.90 4.09 12.15
N GLU A 229 -18.78 5.08 11.25
CA GLU A 229 -18.92 4.90 9.80
C GLU A 229 -17.83 3.99 9.24
N HIS A 230 -16.63 4.04 9.80
CA HIS A 230 -15.60 3.08 9.44
C HIS A 230 -15.93 1.66 9.90
N ASN A 231 -16.40 1.45 11.13
CA ASN A 231 -16.75 0.11 11.58
C ASN A 231 -17.83 -0.52 10.68
N ILE A 232 -18.77 0.30 10.19
CA ILE A 232 -19.74 -0.08 9.18
C ILE A 232 -19.03 -0.49 7.87
N LEU A 233 -18.16 0.36 7.32
CA LEU A 233 -17.42 0.04 6.09
C LEU A 233 -16.53 -1.20 6.25
N LYS A 234 -15.90 -1.40 7.40
CA LYS A 234 -15.07 -2.57 7.70
C LYS A 234 -15.91 -3.85 7.68
N ALA A 235 -17.09 -3.82 8.30
CA ALA A 235 -18.02 -4.94 8.30
C ALA A 235 -18.54 -5.27 6.89
N ILE A 236 -18.79 -4.24 6.06
CA ILE A 236 -19.17 -4.40 4.65
C ILE A 236 -18.03 -4.99 3.82
N ARG A 237 -16.81 -4.45 3.97
CA ARG A 237 -15.61 -4.84 3.21
C ARG A 237 -15.11 -6.23 3.55
N HIS A 238 -15.32 -6.71 4.77
CA HIS A 238 -14.87 -8.05 5.16
C HIS A 238 -15.61 -9.17 4.41
N ASN A 239 -16.86 -8.92 3.98
CA ASN A 239 -17.75 -9.96 3.44
C ASN A 239 -18.46 -9.54 2.13
N TYR A 240 -17.88 -8.61 1.35
CA TYR A 240 -18.55 -8.02 0.18
C TYR A 240 -18.94 -9.03 -0.91
N GLN A 241 -18.14 -10.08 -1.12
CA GLN A 241 -18.42 -11.08 -2.17
C GLN A 241 -19.64 -11.96 -1.86
N ASP A 242 -19.92 -12.15 -0.57
CA ASP A 242 -21.04 -12.91 -0.07
C ASP A 242 -22.13 -11.95 0.43
N LEU A 243 -22.23 -10.72 -0.04
CA LEU A 243 -23.16 -9.72 0.51
C LEU A 243 -24.51 -9.76 -0.21
N LYS A 244 -25.61 -10.03 0.50
CA LYS A 244 -27.00 -10.00 -0.02
C LYS A 244 -27.65 -8.62 0.16
N SER A 245 -27.52 -8.01 1.34
CA SER A 245 -28.05 -6.67 1.61
C SER A 245 -27.42 -6.05 2.86
N ILE A 246 -27.34 -4.72 2.90
CA ILE A 246 -26.95 -3.96 4.09
C ILE A 246 -28.11 -3.04 4.46
N ASN A 247 -28.61 -3.11 5.69
CA ASN A 247 -29.53 -2.12 6.24
C ASN A 247 -28.84 -1.36 7.36
N ILE A 248 -28.81 -0.03 7.24
CA ILE A 248 -28.27 0.86 8.26
C ILE A 248 -29.44 1.70 8.78
N ARG A 249 -29.72 1.64 10.09
CA ARG A 249 -30.71 2.52 10.72
C ARG A 249 -30.02 3.64 11.46
N PHE A 250 -30.40 4.87 11.13
CA PHE A 250 -29.93 6.08 11.80
C PHE A 250 -31.00 6.61 12.76
N LYS A 251 -30.56 7.10 13.91
CA LYS A 251 -31.37 7.92 14.83
C LYS A 251 -30.52 9.11 15.26
N GLU A 252 -31.06 10.33 15.15
CA GLU A 252 -30.34 11.57 15.52
C GLU A 252 -28.96 11.69 14.85
N SER A 253 -28.89 11.38 13.56
CA SER A 253 -27.65 11.40 12.76
C SER A 253 -26.54 10.47 13.25
N LYS A 254 -26.88 9.49 14.11
CA LYS A 254 -25.98 8.42 14.53
C LYS A 254 -26.52 7.07 14.07
N ALA A 255 -25.68 6.27 13.43
CA ALA A 255 -26.04 4.89 13.09
C ALA A 255 -26.24 4.09 14.39
N GLN A 256 -27.37 3.41 14.51
CA GLN A 256 -27.76 2.65 15.70
C GLN A 256 -27.83 1.15 15.44
N MET A 257 -28.01 0.75 14.18
CA MET A 257 -28.13 -0.65 13.81
C MET A 257 -27.53 -0.85 12.43
N LEU A 258 -26.67 -1.85 12.32
CA LEU A 258 -26.12 -2.35 11.07
C LEU A 258 -26.55 -3.81 10.93
N GLU A 259 -27.37 -4.09 9.92
CA GLU A 259 -27.79 -5.45 9.56
C GLU A 259 -27.13 -5.83 8.23
N ILE A 260 -26.29 -6.86 8.25
CA ILE A 260 -25.60 -7.38 7.07
C ILE A 260 -26.18 -8.77 6.77
N LYS A 261 -26.86 -8.92 5.63
CA LYS A 261 -27.29 -10.22 5.11
C LYS A 261 -26.27 -10.73 4.12
N MET A 262 -25.89 -11.99 4.24
CA MET A 262 -24.88 -12.61 3.38
C MET A 262 -25.46 -13.74 2.52
N MET A 263 -25.02 -13.86 1.27
CA MET A 263 -25.18 -15.02 0.40
C MET A 263 -24.15 -16.09 0.76
N LYS A 264 -24.56 -17.14 1.46
CA LYS A 264 -23.66 -18.26 1.78
C LYS A 264 -23.76 -19.31 0.67
N LYS A 265 -22.68 -19.54 -0.10
CA LYS A 265 -22.58 -20.69 -0.99
C LYS A 265 -22.38 -21.94 -0.12
N VAL A 266 -23.38 -22.80 0.01
CA VAL A 266 -23.32 -24.01 0.85
C VAL A 266 -23.36 -25.25 -0.05
N GLN A 267 -22.61 -26.30 0.29
CA GLN A 267 -22.91 -27.68 -0.11
C GLN A 267 -24.24 -28.07 0.57
N VAL A 268 -25.35 -27.66 -0.03
CA VAL A 268 -26.67 -27.56 0.62
C VAL A 268 -27.19 -28.91 1.17
N GLU A 269 -26.83 -30.02 0.54
CA GLU A 269 -27.24 -31.37 0.94
C GLU A 269 -26.83 -31.75 2.37
N SER A 270 -25.56 -31.53 2.72
CA SER A 270 -25.00 -31.94 4.02
C SER A 270 -25.62 -31.19 5.20
N ARG A 271 -26.00 -29.91 4.99
CA ARG A 271 -26.58 -29.04 6.03
C ARG A 271 -28.08 -29.27 6.22
N ILE A 272 -28.80 -29.60 5.13
CA ILE A 272 -30.22 -29.99 5.20
C ILE A 272 -30.37 -31.32 5.95
N LEU A 273 -29.50 -32.30 5.65
CA LEU A 273 -29.47 -33.58 6.36
C LEU A 273 -29.22 -33.42 7.87
N GLU A 274 -28.38 -32.46 8.25
CA GLU A 274 -28.07 -32.12 9.65
C GLU A 274 -29.30 -31.53 10.37
N LEU A 275 -30.02 -30.60 9.73
CA LEU A 275 -31.21 -29.95 10.28
C LEU A 275 -32.40 -30.91 10.43
N ILE A 276 -32.58 -31.83 9.46
CA ILE A 276 -33.60 -32.89 9.53
C ILE A 276 -33.27 -33.89 10.66
N LYS A 277 -32.00 -34.30 10.80
CA LYS A 277 -31.57 -35.24 11.85
C LYS A 277 -31.75 -34.69 13.26
N ASN A 278 -31.61 -33.37 13.45
CA ASN A 278 -31.64 -32.74 14.76
C ASN A 278 -33.06 -32.31 15.21
N GLY A 279 -34.09 -32.52 14.39
CA GLY A 279 -35.49 -32.28 14.76
C GLY A 279 -35.88 -30.81 14.95
N GLU A 280 -35.05 -29.87 14.50
CA GLU A 280 -35.30 -28.43 14.60
C GLU A 280 -36.20 -27.96 13.45
N TYR A 281 -37.52 -28.12 13.61
CA TYR A 281 -38.49 -27.66 12.61
C TYR A 281 -38.65 -26.12 12.64
N SER A 282 -37.81 -25.45 11.85
CA SER A 282 -37.98 -24.06 11.47
C SER A 282 -38.36 -23.97 9.99
N THR A 283 -39.01 -22.87 9.57
CA THR A 283 -39.39 -22.69 8.16
C THR A 283 -38.15 -22.60 7.28
N ILE A 284 -38.04 -23.49 6.28
CA ILE A 284 -36.94 -23.54 5.32
C ILE A 284 -37.49 -23.20 3.92
N GLU A 285 -36.95 -22.17 3.27
CA GLU A 285 -37.28 -21.79 1.88
C GLU A 285 -36.05 -22.01 0.98
N ILE A 286 -36.22 -22.75 -0.12
CA ILE A 286 -35.15 -23.09 -1.08
C ILE A 286 -35.55 -22.55 -2.46
N LYS A 287 -34.62 -21.84 -3.12
CA LYS A 287 -34.79 -21.35 -4.50
C LYS A 287 -33.67 -21.93 -5.37
N THR A 288 -34.05 -22.47 -6.53
CA THR A 288 -33.16 -23.10 -7.50
C THR A 288 -33.07 -22.28 -8.78
N VAL A 289 -31.95 -22.37 -9.48
CA VAL A 289 -31.78 -21.89 -10.87
C VAL A 289 -31.16 -23.04 -11.66
N ASP A 290 -31.78 -23.40 -12.79
CA ASP A 290 -31.33 -24.49 -13.68
C ASP A 290 -31.04 -25.82 -12.98
N GLY A 291 -31.95 -26.26 -12.09
CA GLY A 291 -31.89 -27.56 -11.43
C GLY A 291 -30.84 -27.68 -10.32
N ASN A 292 -30.03 -26.65 -10.07
CA ASN A 292 -29.05 -26.61 -9.00
C ASN A 292 -29.53 -25.74 -7.83
N ILE A 293 -29.27 -26.20 -6.60
CA ILE A 293 -29.64 -25.45 -5.41
C ILE A 293 -28.75 -24.21 -5.28
N SER A 294 -29.34 -23.03 -5.48
CA SER A 294 -28.60 -21.76 -5.47
C SER A 294 -28.71 -21.00 -4.16
N HIS A 295 -29.67 -21.33 -3.27
CA HIS A 295 -30.03 -20.47 -2.14
C HIS A 295 -30.52 -21.21 -0.88
N TYR A 296 -30.14 -20.69 0.29
CA TYR A 296 -30.71 -21.02 1.61
C TYR A 296 -30.70 -19.76 2.50
N GLU A 297 -31.76 -19.54 3.28
CA GLU A 297 -31.88 -18.40 4.20
C GLU A 297 -32.29 -18.89 5.61
N LYS A 298 -31.47 -18.62 6.64
CA LYS A 298 -31.81 -18.77 8.07
C LYS A 298 -31.88 -17.39 8.71
N THR A 299 -33.00 -17.09 9.37
CA THR A 299 -33.18 -15.81 10.08
C THR A 299 -33.06 -16.04 11.58
N GLU A 300 -32.16 -15.32 12.23
CA GLU A 300 -32.00 -15.31 13.68
C GLU A 300 -32.09 -13.87 14.19
N LYS A 301 -32.86 -13.63 15.25
CA LYS A 301 -33.11 -12.29 15.80
C LYS A 301 -32.42 -12.16 17.15
N ILE A 302 -31.45 -11.26 17.24
CA ILE A 302 -30.79 -10.92 18.50
C ILE A 302 -31.11 -9.46 18.83
N LYS A 303 -31.63 -9.23 20.04
CA LYS A 303 -31.94 -7.91 20.60
C LYS A 303 -30.73 -7.48 21.44
N LEU A 304 -30.20 -6.28 21.21
CA LEU A 304 -29.18 -5.65 22.06
C LEU A 304 -29.84 -4.96 23.25
#